data_AF-A0A6L8U1P3-F1
#
_entry.id   AF-A0A6L8U1P3-F1
#
_cell.length_a   1.000
_cell.length_b   1.000
_cell.length_c   1.000
_cell.angle_alpha   90.00
_cell.angle_beta   90.00
_cell.angle_gamma   90.00
#
_symmetry.space_group_name_H-M   'P 1'
#
loop_
_entity.id
_entity.type
_entity.pdbx_description
1 polymer ?
#
loop_
_entity_poly.entity_id
_entity_poly.type
_entity_poly.pdbx_seq_one_letter_code
_entity_poly.pdbx_strand_id
1 'polypeptide(L)'
;MRRTIIITGIVAGLIIIAMIVFSRIGKMKEAAANYAVAVKGPFEISVSNAGELTAERSVDIMGPDIMQSMQQGPQRGGGGRGGPGMRISSFKIQDIVAEGTEVKAGDYIAQLDRTEYDNSLKTALENQNTLQSNLEMAILDTAVMLTNLRDAIRNQYITVEQAEITLQESRYEPPA
;
A
#
# COMPACT_ATOMS: atom_id res chain seq x y z
N MET A 1 -86.08 -84.58 10.51
CA MET A 1 -85.30 -83.79 9.53
C MET A 1 -86.02 -82.54 8.97
N ARG A 2 -87.20 -82.13 9.46
CA ARG A 2 -87.87 -80.90 8.97
C ARG A 2 -87.56 -79.63 9.79
N ARG A 3 -87.14 -79.76 11.05
CA ARG A 3 -86.83 -78.63 11.94
C ARG A 3 -85.45 -78.00 11.69
N THR A 4 -84.48 -78.78 11.26
CA THR A 4 -83.11 -78.31 10.95
C THR A 4 -83.07 -77.44 9.69
N ILE A 5 -83.88 -77.75 8.67
CA ILE A 5 -83.95 -76.98 7.40
C ILE A 5 -84.54 -75.58 7.62
N ILE A 6 -85.52 -75.44 8.53
CA ILE A 6 -86.13 -74.15 8.87
C ILE A 6 -85.15 -73.27 9.65
N ILE A 7 -84.41 -73.86 10.60
CA ILE A 7 -83.40 -73.13 11.38
C ILE A 7 -82.24 -72.67 10.47
N THR A 8 -81.77 -73.51 9.54
CA THR A 8 -80.73 -73.10 8.58
C THR A 8 -81.19 -71.99 7.63
N GLY A 9 -82.47 -71.98 7.23
CA GLY A 9 -83.03 -70.91 6.40
C GLY A 9 -83.11 -69.57 7.12
N ILE A 10 -83.51 -69.56 8.39
CA ILE A 10 -83.58 -68.34 9.22
C ILE A 10 -82.18 -67.78 9.48
N VAL A 11 -81.20 -68.65 9.77
CA VAL A 11 -79.81 -68.23 10.00
C VAL A 11 -79.20 -67.66 8.73
N ALA A 12 -79.43 -68.28 7.56
CA ALA A 12 -78.97 -67.73 6.28
C ALA A 12 -79.63 -66.37 5.97
N GLY A 13 -80.93 -66.22 6.24
CA GLY A 13 -81.63 -64.95 6.07
C GLY A 13 -81.07 -63.83 6.95
N LEU A 14 -80.78 -64.12 8.23
CA LEU A 14 -80.18 -63.16 9.16
C LEU A 14 -78.78 -62.71 8.72
N ILE A 15 -77.97 -63.63 8.19
CA ILE A 15 -76.62 -63.30 7.68
C ILE A 15 -76.71 -62.37 6.46
N ILE A 16 -77.65 -62.61 5.56
CA ILE A 16 -77.85 -61.77 4.37
C ILE A 16 -78.32 -60.36 4.78
N ILE A 17 -79.26 -60.27 5.73
CA ILE A 17 -79.74 -58.98 6.24
C ILE A 17 -78.61 -58.22 6.95
N ALA A 18 -77.82 -58.90 7.78
CA ALA A 18 -76.65 -58.31 8.44
C ALA A 18 -75.63 -57.78 7.42
N MET A 19 -75.40 -58.52 6.33
CA MET A 19 -74.48 -58.11 5.26
C MET A 19 -74.96 -56.87 4.51
N ILE A 20 -76.27 -56.76 4.24
CA ILE A 20 -76.87 -55.58 3.58
C ILE A 20 -76.78 -54.34 4.48
N VAL A 21 -77.02 -54.49 5.78
CA VAL A 21 -76.93 -53.38 6.74
C VAL A 21 -75.49 -52.90 6.89
N PHE A 22 -74.51 -53.81 6.98
CA PHE A 22 -73.09 -53.45 7.05
C PHE A 22 -72.62 -52.73 5.77
N SER A 23 -73.08 -53.17 4.61
CA SER A 23 -72.72 -52.55 3.32
C SER A 23 -73.28 -51.13 3.16
N ARG A 24 -74.46 -50.83 3.73
CA ARG A 24 -75.01 -49.45 3.70
C ARG A 24 -74.29 -48.50 4.65
N ILE A 25 -73.85 -48.96 5.82
CA ILE A 25 -73.19 -48.10 6.83
C ILE A 25 -71.76 -47.73 6.39
N GLY A 26 -71.05 -48.63 5.70
CA GLY A 26 -69.67 -48.40 5.26
C GLY A 26 -69.49 -47.29 4.21
N LYS A 27 -70.52 -46.96 3.42
CA LYS A 27 -70.40 -46.00 2.30
C LYS A 27 -70.42 -44.53 2.69
N MET A 28 -70.78 -44.18 3.93
CA MET A 28 -70.89 -42.77 4.35
C MET A 28 -69.59 -42.13 4.85
N LYS A 29 -68.53 -42.90 5.11
CA LYS A 29 -67.31 -42.37 5.75
C LYS A 29 -66.18 -41.96 4.81
N GLU A 30 -66.18 -42.34 3.54
CA GLU A 30 -65.05 -42.03 2.66
C GLU A 30 -65.10 -40.65 1.99
N ALA A 31 -66.28 -40.03 1.85
CA ALA A 31 -66.39 -38.77 1.12
C ALA A 31 -65.92 -37.53 1.90
N ALA A 32 -65.73 -37.62 3.23
CA ALA A 32 -65.47 -36.45 4.08
C ALA A 32 -64.00 -36.27 4.48
N ALA A 33 -63.11 -37.22 4.18
CA ALA A 33 -61.74 -37.21 4.72
C ALA A 33 -60.75 -36.30 3.95
N ASN A 34 -61.13 -35.74 2.80
CA ASN A 34 -60.20 -35.08 1.87
C ASN A 34 -60.49 -33.58 1.62
N TYR A 35 -61.32 -32.92 2.44
CA TYR A 35 -61.63 -31.50 2.26
C TYR A 35 -61.16 -30.65 3.45
N ALA A 36 -60.37 -29.61 3.18
CA ALA A 36 -59.97 -28.59 4.12
C ALA A 36 -60.47 -27.21 3.67
N VAL A 37 -60.94 -26.39 4.61
CA VAL A 37 -61.45 -25.03 4.32
C VAL A 37 -60.26 -24.06 4.25
N ALA A 38 -60.11 -23.36 3.12
CA ALA A 38 -59.06 -22.35 2.95
C ALA A 38 -59.46 -21.02 3.60
N VAL A 39 -58.60 -20.50 4.48
CA VAL A 39 -58.78 -19.20 5.16
C VAL A 39 -57.91 -18.15 4.47
N LYS A 40 -58.48 -16.99 4.17
CA LYS A 40 -57.74 -15.84 3.62
C LYS A 40 -57.19 -15.00 4.77
N GLY A 41 -55.89 -14.74 4.73
CA GLY A 41 -55.19 -13.82 5.63
C GLY A 41 -54.04 -13.14 4.87
N PRO A 42 -53.45 -12.06 5.41
CA PRO A 42 -52.24 -11.48 4.84
C PRO A 42 -51.14 -12.55 4.84
N PHE A 43 -50.63 -12.88 3.66
CA PHE A 43 -49.53 -13.82 3.47
C PHE A 43 -48.29 -13.03 3.09
N GLU A 44 -47.33 -12.93 4.02
CA GLU A 44 -46.08 -12.23 3.79
C GLU A 44 -45.05 -13.21 3.21
N ILE A 45 -44.55 -12.91 2.03
CA ILE A 45 -43.49 -13.67 1.37
C ILE A 45 -42.17 -13.00 1.73
N SER A 46 -41.45 -13.55 2.70
CA SER A 46 -40.08 -13.12 3.00
C SER A 46 -39.09 -13.96 2.19
N VAL A 47 -38.23 -13.28 1.44
CA VAL A 47 -37.12 -13.90 0.72
C VAL A 47 -35.86 -13.60 1.53
N SER A 48 -35.27 -14.63 2.15
CA SER A 48 -33.98 -14.50 2.81
C SER A 48 -32.87 -14.77 1.79
N ASN A 49 -31.94 -13.83 1.69
CA ASN A 49 -30.70 -14.02 0.94
C ASN A 49 -29.54 -14.06 1.94
N ALA A 50 -28.61 -15.00 1.74
CA ALA A 50 -27.37 -15.05 2.49
C ALA A 50 -26.35 -14.16 1.79
N GLY A 51 -25.83 -13.17 2.52
CA GLY A 51 -24.77 -12.29 2.05
C GLY A 51 -23.73 -12.08 3.15
N GLU A 52 -22.53 -11.66 2.75
CA GLU A 52 -21.46 -11.30 3.67
C GLU A 52 -21.39 -9.77 3.80
N LEU A 53 -21.11 -9.29 5.02
CA LEU A 53 -20.88 -7.88 5.28
C LEU A 53 -19.43 -7.55 4.94
N THR A 54 -19.22 -6.61 4.03
CA THR A 54 -17.90 -6.05 3.72
C THR A 54 -17.80 -4.62 4.24
N ALA A 55 -16.60 -4.19 4.60
CA ALA A 55 -16.36 -2.79 4.95
C ALA A 55 -16.69 -1.87 3.75
N GLU A 56 -17.33 -0.72 4.01
CA GLU A 56 -17.63 0.27 2.97
C GLU A 56 -16.34 0.84 2.35
N ARG A 57 -15.29 0.97 3.15
CA ARG A 57 -13.97 1.41 2.73
C ARG A 57 -12.90 0.63 3.47
N SER A 58 -11.97 0.08 2.70
CA SER A 58 -10.74 -0.54 3.21
C SER A 58 -9.56 0.17 2.55
N VAL A 59 -8.58 0.58 3.36
CA VAL A 59 -7.36 1.26 2.91
C VAL A 59 -6.19 0.64 3.64
N ASP A 60 -5.22 0.15 2.89
CA ASP A 60 -3.97 -0.34 3.46
C ASP A 60 -2.98 0.82 3.63
N ILE A 61 -2.48 1.00 4.85
CA ILE A 61 -1.49 2.03 5.16
C ILE A 61 -0.10 1.47 4.84
N MET A 62 0.48 1.91 3.73
CA MET A 62 1.83 1.55 3.33
C MET A 62 2.87 2.42 4.05
N GLY A 63 4.03 1.83 4.35
CA GLY A 63 5.19 2.59 4.81
C GLY A 63 5.71 3.56 3.73
N PRO A 64 6.51 4.58 4.11
CA PRO A 64 7.11 5.51 3.17
C PRO A 64 7.95 4.77 2.12
N ASP A 65 7.80 5.15 0.85
CA ASP A 65 8.52 4.53 -0.27
C ASP A 65 9.98 5.01 -0.32
N ILE A 66 10.80 4.43 0.56
CA ILE A 66 12.23 4.73 0.61
C ILE A 66 13.00 3.79 -0.34
N MET A 67 12.40 2.66 -0.75
CA MET A 67 13.02 1.70 -1.66
C MET A 67 13.06 2.17 -3.12
N GLN A 68 12.08 2.93 -3.61
CA GLN A 68 12.14 3.45 -4.99
C GLN A 68 13.31 4.42 -5.23
N SER A 69 13.78 5.13 -4.20
CA SER A 69 14.96 6.00 -4.30
C SER A 69 16.29 5.22 -4.40
N MET A 70 16.33 3.95 -3.94
CA MET A 70 17.49 3.07 -4.08
C MET A 70 17.60 2.45 -5.48
N GLN A 71 16.50 2.30 -6.23
CA GLN A 71 16.51 1.75 -7.60
C GLN A 71 16.73 2.79 -8.69
N GLN A 72 16.65 4.09 -8.37
CA GLN A 72 16.98 5.19 -9.28
C GLN A 72 18.41 5.71 -9.06
N GLY A 73 19.35 4.82 -8.73
CA GLY A 73 20.78 5.03 -9.01
C GLY A 73 21.09 4.44 -10.40
N PRO A 74 21.84 5.12 -11.28
CA PRO A 74 21.85 4.84 -12.71
C PRO A 74 22.41 3.44 -13.00
N GLN A 75 21.52 2.49 -13.25
CA GLN A 75 21.87 1.25 -13.91
C GLN A 75 22.02 1.52 -15.40
N ARG A 76 23.17 2.10 -15.78
CA ARG A 76 23.77 2.00 -17.13
C ARG A 76 25.19 2.54 -17.05
N GLY A 77 26.13 1.68 -17.46
CA GLY A 77 27.55 1.76 -17.18
C GLY A 77 28.25 3.08 -17.50
N GLY A 78 29.25 3.38 -16.68
CA GLY A 78 30.16 4.50 -16.86
C GLY A 78 30.72 4.93 -15.52
N GLY A 79 32.03 4.84 -15.34
CA GLY A 79 32.72 5.25 -14.11
C GLY A 79 32.42 6.69 -13.76
N GLY A 80 31.50 6.89 -12.82
CA GLY A 80 31.12 8.19 -12.29
C GLY A 80 30.85 8.03 -10.81
N ARG A 81 31.49 8.89 -10.00
CA ARG A 81 31.35 8.99 -8.54
C ARG A 81 29.87 9.20 -8.18
N GLY A 82 29.11 8.12 -8.03
CA GLY A 82 27.79 8.14 -7.42
C GLY A 82 27.96 8.38 -5.93
N GLY A 83 27.43 9.50 -5.43
CA GLY A 83 27.41 9.79 -3.99
C GLY A 83 26.71 8.68 -3.20
N PRO A 84 27.00 8.53 -1.90
CA PRO A 84 26.40 7.50 -1.08
C PRO A 84 24.89 7.72 -1.00
N GLY A 85 24.12 6.98 -1.82
CA GLY A 85 22.68 6.85 -1.62
C GLY A 85 22.43 6.37 -0.19
N MET A 86 21.44 6.95 0.48
CA MET A 86 21.11 6.61 1.87
C MET A 86 20.75 5.12 1.93
N ARG A 87 21.66 4.30 2.46
CA ARG A 87 21.47 2.86 2.59
C ARG A 87 20.71 2.62 3.88
N ILE A 88 19.40 2.48 3.78
CA ILE A 88 18.59 1.94 4.88
C ILE A 88 18.62 0.42 4.74
N SER A 89 19.35 -0.25 5.63
CA SER A 89 19.51 -1.70 5.60
C SER A 89 18.38 -2.43 6.32
N SER A 90 17.76 -1.80 7.31
CA SER A 90 16.69 -2.41 8.08
C SER A 90 15.51 -1.46 8.28
N PHE A 91 14.30 -1.91 7.88
CA PHE A 91 13.04 -1.25 8.20
C PHE A 91 12.45 -1.94 9.42
N LYS A 92 12.78 -1.45 10.61
CA LYS A 92 12.19 -1.92 11.86
C LYS A 92 11.10 -0.95 12.30
N ILE A 93 9.91 -1.47 12.59
CA ILE A 93 8.86 -0.69 13.27
C ILE A 93 9.29 -0.57 14.74
N GLN A 94 9.47 0.67 15.19
CA GLN A 94 9.81 0.99 16.57
C GLN A 94 8.56 0.96 17.45
N ASP A 95 7.46 1.51 16.94
CA ASP A 95 6.20 1.65 17.66
C ASP A 95 5.03 1.65 16.68
N ILE A 96 3.88 1.15 17.12
CA ILE A 96 2.65 1.04 16.35
C ILE A 96 1.43 1.14 17.28
N VAL A 97 0.37 1.78 16.80
CA VAL A 97 -0.90 1.86 17.53
C VAL A 97 -1.51 0.46 17.68
N ALA A 98 -2.16 0.21 18.82
CA ALA A 98 -2.81 -1.05 19.11
C ALA A 98 -3.93 -1.38 18.11
N GLU A 99 -4.14 -2.67 17.83
CA GLU A 99 -5.23 -3.14 16.97
C GLU A 99 -6.60 -2.77 17.54
N GLY A 100 -7.56 -2.45 16.65
CA GLY A 100 -8.92 -2.06 17.03
C GLY A 100 -9.06 -0.62 17.54
N THR A 101 -8.04 0.22 17.36
CA THR A 101 -8.10 1.64 17.74
C THR A 101 -8.78 2.48 16.65
N GLU A 102 -9.66 3.40 17.04
CA GLU A 102 -10.22 4.39 16.13
C GLU A 102 -9.21 5.51 15.88
N VAL A 103 -8.80 5.68 14.62
CA VAL A 103 -7.85 6.71 14.19
C VAL A 103 -8.48 7.60 13.13
N LYS A 104 -8.10 8.88 13.13
CA LYS A 104 -8.51 9.85 12.12
C LYS A 104 -7.45 9.97 11.03
N ALA A 105 -7.86 10.56 9.89
CA ALA A 105 -6.92 10.85 8.81
C ALA A 105 -5.82 11.81 9.31
N GLY A 106 -4.57 11.37 9.19
CA GLY A 106 -3.39 12.12 9.64
C GLY A 106 -2.93 11.80 11.07
N ASP A 107 -3.66 10.94 11.79
CA ASP A 107 -3.21 10.48 13.11
C ASP A 107 -1.96 9.59 12.99
N TYR A 108 -1.21 9.56 14.09
CA TYR A 108 -0.05 8.70 14.23
C TYR A 108 -0.46 7.22 14.19
N ILE A 109 0.19 6.43 13.35
CA ILE A 109 -0.09 5.00 13.17
C ILE A 109 1.12 4.15 13.57
N ALA A 110 2.29 4.46 13.02
CA ALA A 110 3.51 3.73 13.30
C ALA A 110 4.75 4.63 13.15
N GLN A 111 5.78 4.34 13.95
CA GLN A 111 7.10 4.93 13.84
C GLN A 111 8.10 3.88 13.38
N LEU A 112 8.86 4.20 12.35
CA LEU A 112 10.03 3.43 11.92
C LEU A 112 11.26 3.86 12.72
N ASP A 113 12.18 2.93 12.95
CA ASP A 113 13.49 3.23 13.54
C ASP A 113 14.28 4.19 12.63
N ARG A 114 14.58 5.38 13.13
CA ARG A 114 15.26 6.45 12.39
C ARG A 114 16.77 6.43 12.56
N THR A 115 17.31 5.59 13.45
CA THR A 115 18.71 5.65 13.88
C THR A 115 19.69 5.47 12.70
N GLU A 116 19.45 4.47 11.84
CA GLU A 116 20.28 4.26 10.64
C GLU A 116 20.20 5.45 9.67
N TYR A 117 19.00 5.98 9.47
CA TYR A 117 18.75 7.11 8.58
C TYR A 117 19.44 8.38 9.09
N ASP A 118 19.30 8.70 10.38
CA ASP A 118 19.88 9.89 10.99
C ASP A 118 21.41 9.85 10.93
N ASN A 119 22.02 8.67 11.12
CA ASN A 119 23.45 8.48 10.94
C ASN A 119 23.88 8.71 9.48
N SER A 120 23.17 8.12 8.52
CA SER A 120 23.45 8.33 7.09
C SER A 120 23.27 9.79 6.67
N LEU A 121 22.24 10.46 7.18
CA LEU A 121 21.95 11.86 6.91
C LEU A 121 23.06 12.75 7.48
N LYS A 122 23.50 12.49 8.72
CA LYS A 122 24.61 13.21 9.34
C LYS A 122 25.90 13.08 8.53
N THR A 123 26.26 11.88 8.11
CA THR A 123 27.42 11.66 7.23
C THR A 123 27.29 12.39 5.89
N ALA A 124 26.08 12.42 5.29
CA ALA A 124 25.84 13.16 4.06
C ALA A 124 26.02 14.69 4.25
N LEU A 125 25.52 15.23 5.36
CA LEU A 125 25.69 16.65 5.71
C LEU A 125 27.15 17.02 5.99
N GLU A 126 27.89 16.17 6.72
CA GLU A 126 29.32 16.36 6.95
C GLU A 126 30.12 16.34 5.64
N ASN A 127 29.80 15.41 4.73
CA ASN A 127 30.39 15.36 3.40
C ASN A 127 30.06 16.60 2.57
N GLN A 128 28.83 17.10 2.64
CA GLN A 128 28.44 18.33 1.96
C GLN A 128 29.25 19.54 2.46
N ASN A 129 29.36 19.69 3.79
CA ASN A 129 30.11 20.79 4.40
C ASN A 129 31.59 20.74 4.00
N THR A 130 32.22 19.56 4.07
CA THR A 130 33.63 19.41 3.66
C THR A 130 33.84 19.75 2.17
N LEU A 131 32.93 19.32 1.29
CA LEU A 131 32.98 19.68 -0.13
C LEU A 131 32.83 21.19 -0.36
N GLN A 132 31.94 21.85 0.38
CA GLN A 132 31.77 23.30 0.31
C GLN A 132 33.01 24.05 0.77
N SER A 133 33.59 23.67 1.92
CA SER A 133 34.82 24.29 2.41
C SER A 133 36.01 24.07 1.46
N ASN A 134 36.14 22.87 0.88
CA ASN A 134 37.18 22.59 -0.11
C ASN A 134 37.01 23.43 -1.39
N LEU A 135 35.77 23.63 -1.83
CA LEU A 135 35.47 24.49 -2.98
C LEU A 135 35.85 25.94 -2.69
N GLU A 136 35.50 26.45 -1.51
CA GLU A 136 35.82 27.81 -1.09
C GLU A 136 37.33 28.04 -1.01
N MET A 137 38.07 27.11 -0.41
CA MET A 137 39.54 27.13 -0.39
C MET A 137 40.14 27.11 -1.81
N ALA A 138 39.64 26.23 -2.69
CA ALA A 138 40.11 26.16 -4.07
C ALA A 138 39.86 27.47 -4.85
N ILE A 139 38.73 28.13 -4.62
CA ILE A 139 38.44 29.45 -5.21
C ILE A 139 39.43 30.49 -4.69
N LEU A 140 39.68 30.51 -3.37
CA LEU A 140 40.61 31.47 -2.75
C LEU A 140 42.04 31.29 -3.27
N ASP A 141 42.54 30.05 -3.30
CA ASP A 141 43.87 29.73 -3.81
C ASP A 141 44.02 30.12 -5.29
N THR A 142 42.98 29.84 -6.10
CA THR A 142 42.95 30.25 -7.51
C THR A 142 42.98 31.76 -7.64
N ALA A 143 42.24 32.51 -6.81
CA ALA A 143 42.23 33.97 -6.83
C ALA A 143 43.60 34.56 -6.47
N VAL A 144 44.27 34.01 -5.45
CA VAL A 144 45.63 34.42 -5.06
C VAL A 144 46.63 34.11 -6.18
N MET A 145 46.58 32.90 -6.75
CA MET A 145 47.46 32.51 -7.86
C MET A 145 47.29 33.43 -9.08
N LEU A 146 46.05 33.72 -9.48
CA LEU A 146 45.77 34.63 -10.61
C LEU A 146 46.24 36.06 -10.34
N THR A 147 46.16 36.52 -9.09
CA THR A 147 46.66 37.84 -8.69
C THR A 147 48.19 37.89 -8.80
N ASN A 148 48.90 36.89 -8.30
CA ASN A 148 50.36 36.80 -8.41
C ASN A 148 50.82 36.76 -9.87
N LEU A 149 50.13 35.99 -10.74
CA LEU A 149 50.43 35.94 -12.17
C LEU A 149 50.21 37.30 -12.85
N ARG A 150 49.16 38.03 -12.46
CA ARG A 150 48.87 39.37 -12.98
C ARG A 150 49.97 40.36 -12.60
N ASP A 151 50.46 40.30 -11.37
CA ASP A 151 51.51 41.20 -10.90
C ASP A 151 52.87 40.85 -11.53
N ALA A 152 53.15 39.56 -11.75
CA ALA A 152 54.33 39.13 -12.53
C ALA A 152 54.30 39.69 -13.96
N ILE A 153 53.15 39.67 -14.65
CA ILE A 153 52.99 40.25 -15.98
C ILE A 153 53.24 41.77 -15.96
N ARG A 154 52.71 42.48 -14.96
CA ARG A 154 52.94 43.93 -14.81
C ARG A 154 54.42 44.24 -14.57
N ASN A 155 55.08 43.49 -13.71
CA ASN A 155 56.51 43.64 -13.45
C ASN A 155 57.32 43.43 -14.74
N GLN A 156 56.99 42.41 -15.53
CA GLN A 156 57.64 42.16 -16.82
C GLN A 156 57.45 43.31 -17.82
N TYR A 157 56.26 43.92 -17.85
CA TYR A 157 56.00 45.09 -18.70
C TYR A 157 56.89 46.28 -18.29
N ILE A 158 56.98 46.56 -16.99
CA ILE A 158 57.85 47.62 -16.45
C ILE A 158 59.32 47.34 -16.77
N THR A 159 59.78 46.09 -16.66
CA THR A 159 61.16 45.72 -17.03
C THR A 159 61.46 45.97 -18.51
N VAL A 160 60.51 45.67 -19.40
CA VAL A 160 60.67 45.96 -20.84
C VAL A 160 60.69 47.47 -21.10
N GLU A 161 59.81 48.24 -20.45
CA GLU A 161 59.77 49.70 -20.57
C GLU A 161 61.06 50.36 -20.06
N GLN A 162 61.61 49.90 -18.94
CA GLN A 162 62.90 50.36 -18.44
C GLN A 162 64.03 50.07 -19.42
N ALA A 163 64.08 48.86 -19.98
CA ALA A 163 65.09 48.49 -20.98
C ALA A 163 64.97 49.33 -22.25
N GLU A 164 63.75 49.68 -22.67
CA GLU A 164 63.51 50.58 -23.80
C GLU A 164 64.01 52.00 -23.50
N ILE A 165 63.72 52.53 -22.32
CA ILE A 165 64.22 53.86 -21.88
C ILE A 165 65.75 53.86 -21.85
N THR A 166 66.39 52.86 -21.25
CA THR A 166 67.87 52.77 -21.21
C THR A 166 68.47 52.71 -22.61
N LEU A 167 67.85 51.98 -23.54
CA LEU A 167 68.29 51.95 -24.94
C LEU A 167 68.16 53.32 -25.61
N GLN A 168 67.10 54.07 -25.32
CA GLN A 168 66.91 55.44 -25.83
C GLN A 168 67.97 56.38 -25.24
N GLU A 169 68.27 56.28 -23.94
CA GLU A 169 69.27 57.09 -23.23
C GLU A 169 70.72 56.78 -23.66
N SER A 170 71.02 55.53 -24.00
CA SER A 170 72.34 55.11 -24.50
C SER A 170 72.79 55.90 -25.74
N ARG A 171 71.85 56.42 -26.54
CA ARG A 171 72.16 57.27 -27.71
C ARG A 171 72.77 58.63 -27.33
N TYR A 172 72.58 59.06 -26.09
CA TYR A 172 73.07 60.34 -25.55
C TYR A 172 74.28 60.19 -24.63
N GLU A 173 74.72 58.95 -24.37
CA GLU A 173 75.95 58.70 -23.62
C GLU A 173 77.19 58.83 -24.52
N PRO A 174 78.28 59.48 -24.06
CA PRO A 174 79.52 59.57 -24.84
C PRO A 174 80.14 58.18 -25.01
N PRO A 175 80.59 57.79 -26.20
CA PRO A 175 81.39 56.58 -26.35
C PRO A 175 82.69 56.73 -25.55
N ALA A 176 82.99 55.73 -24.72
CA ALA A 176 84.28 55.59 -24.07
C ALA A 176 85.37 55.21 -25.09
#